data_AF-A0A1G1P835-F1
#
_entry.id   AF-A0A1G1P835-F1
#
_cell.length_a   1.000
_cell.length_b   1.000
_cell.length_c   1.000
_cell.angle_alpha   90.00
_cell.angle_beta   90.00
_cell.angle_gamma   90.00
#
_symmetry.space_group_name_H-M   'P 1'
#
loop_
_entity.id
_entity.type
_entity.pdbx_description
1 polymer ?
#
loop_
_entity_poly.entity_id
_entity_poly.type
_entity_poly.pdbx_seq_one_letter_code
_entity_poly.pdbx_strand_id
1 'polypeptide(L)'
;MSVGRWDEVVFQHMIDLPSCDCVFCSTREKETGRTRLYLIFNERRRIYVRNGIRDAWDEVQDEQEYRHVRARFDDAIVERKIPCFSTVMDGIKNSEF
;
A
#
# COMPACT_ATOMS: atom_id res chain seq x y z
N MET A 1 -16.42 24.41 9.04
CA MET A 1 -15.90 23.05 9.26
C MET A 1 -14.66 22.91 8.39
N SER A 2 -13.47 22.84 9.00
CA SER A 2 -12.21 22.75 8.25
C SER A 2 -12.12 21.38 7.59
N VAL A 3 -12.04 21.36 6.26
CA VAL A 3 -11.68 20.17 5.49
C VAL A 3 -10.27 19.79 5.96
N GLY A 4 -10.15 18.69 6.71
CA GLY A 4 -8.87 18.20 7.18
C GLY A 4 -7.92 18.09 5.99
N ARG A 5 -6.82 18.82 6.03
CA ARG A 5 -5.78 18.72 5.01
C ARG A 5 -5.18 17.33 5.16
N TRP A 6 -5.46 16.43 4.21
CA TRP A 6 -4.82 15.13 4.20
C TRP A 6 -3.33 15.34 3.92
N ASP A 7 -2.48 14.97 4.86
CA ASP A 7 -1.04 15.08 4.71
C ASP A 7 -0.60 14.31 3.47
N GLU A 8 0.25 14.93 2.66
CA GLU A 8 0.74 14.29 1.45
C GLU A 8 1.50 13.01 1.82
N VAL A 9 1.04 11.87 1.32
CA VAL A 9 1.67 10.57 1.54
C VAL A 9 2.71 10.27 0.47
N VAL A 10 3.89 9.83 0.89
CA VAL A 10 4.97 9.41 -0.01
C VAL A 10 5.21 7.92 0.16
N PHE A 11 5.05 7.14 -0.90
CA PHE A 11 5.34 5.71 -0.90
C PHE A 11 6.85 5.48 -0.76
N GLN A 12 7.23 4.58 0.15
CA GLN A 12 8.63 4.26 0.46
C GLN A 12 9.00 2.85 -0.01
N HIS A 13 8.07 1.90 0.13
CA HIS A 13 8.26 0.50 -0.26
C HIS A 13 6.96 -0.06 -0.81
N MET A 14 7.08 -0.92 -1.82
CA MET A 14 5.98 -1.68 -2.39
C MET A 14 6.35 -3.16 -2.44
N ILE A 15 5.46 -4.02 -1.96
CA ILE A 15 5.60 -5.47 -2.03
C ILE A 15 4.36 -6.01 -2.71
N ASP A 16 4.54 -6.52 -3.92
CA ASP A 16 3.50 -7.21 -4.64
C ASP A 16 3.25 -8.58 -3.99
N LEU A 17 1.98 -8.87 -3.70
CA LEU A 17 1.48 -10.11 -3.10
C LEU A 17 0.52 -10.78 -4.10
N PRO A 18 1.03 -11.46 -5.14
CA PRO A 18 0.20 -12.00 -6.22
C PRO A 18 -0.85 -12.99 -5.75
N SER A 19 -0.56 -13.76 -4.69
CA SER A 19 -1.49 -14.75 -4.12
C SER A 19 -2.77 -14.12 -3.56
N CYS A 20 -2.73 -12.82 -3.24
CA CYS A 20 -3.83 -12.07 -2.65
C CYS A 20 -4.37 -10.97 -3.58
N ASP A 21 -3.82 -10.82 -4.79
CA ASP A 21 -4.08 -9.70 -5.71
C ASP A 21 -3.99 -8.33 -5.03
N CYS A 22 -2.93 -8.12 -4.24
CA CYS A 22 -2.73 -6.84 -3.58
C CYS A 22 -1.26 -6.46 -3.47
N VAL A 23 -1.04 -5.15 -3.34
CA VAL A 23 0.27 -4.57 -3.08
C VAL A 23 0.28 -4.05 -1.65
N PHE A 24 1.21 -4.56 -0.85
CA PHE A 24 1.52 -4.00 0.46
C PHE A 24 2.43 -2.79 0.29
N CYS A 25 2.05 -1.68 0.91
CA CYS A 25 2.75 -0.42 0.80
C CYS A 25 3.07 0.14 2.17
N SER A 26 4.30 0.65 2.31
CA SER A 26 4.64 1.57 3.40
C SER A 26 4.75 2.98 2.84
N THR A 27 4.18 3.93 3.57
CA THR A 27 4.17 5.35 3.20
C THR A 27 4.66 6.19 4.36
N ARG A 28 5.09 7.42 4.05
CA ARG A 28 5.44 8.43 5.04
C ARG A 28 4.64 9.70 4.79
N GLU A 29 3.92 10.18 5.79
CA GLU A 29 3.25 11.49 5.76
C GLU A 29 4.33 12.60 5.73
N LYS A 30 4.24 13.55 4.80
CA LYS A 30 5.26 14.62 4.68
C LYS A 30 5.29 15.56 5.88
N GLU A 31 4.12 15.92 6.42
CA GLU A 31 4.04 16.93 7.50
C GLU A 31 4.47 16.35 8.85
N THR A 32 3.99 15.15 9.20
CA THR A 32 4.23 14.54 10.51
C THR A 32 5.42 13.58 10.52
N GLY A 33 5.86 13.12 9.35
CA GLY A 33 6.85 12.06 9.21
C GLY A 33 6.36 10.66 9.62
N ARG A 34 5.07 10.50 9.96
CA ARG A 34 4.49 9.24 10.42
C ARG A 34 4.42 8.21 9.30
N THR A 35 4.64 6.95 9.66
CA THR A 35 4.47 5.83 8.74
C THR A 35 3.04 5.34 8.73
N ARG A 36 2.46 5.21 7.53
CA ARG A 36 1.19 4.50 7.31
C ARG A 36 1.41 3.29 6.43
N LEU A 37 0.70 2.21 6.73
CA LEU A 37 0.73 0.98 5.96
C LEU A 37 -0.60 0.80 5.23
N TYR A 38 -0.51 0.40 3.96
CA TYR A 38 -1.66 0.20 3.09
C TYR A 38 -1.61 -1.18 2.42
N LEU A 39 -2.78 -1.77 2.20
CA LEU A 39 -2.99 -2.86 1.24
C LEU A 39 -3.83 -2.31 0.10
N ILE A 40 -3.29 -2.33 -1.12
CA ILE A 40 -3.95 -1.79 -2.31
C ILE A 40 -4.27 -2.97 -3.23
N PHE A 41 -5.56 -3.28 -3.41
CA PHE A 41 -5.98 -4.37 -4.29
C PHE A 41 -6.05 -3.87 -5.75
N ASN A 42 -5.57 -4.69 -6.68
CA ASN A 42 -5.50 -4.29 -8.08
C ASN A 42 -6.88 -4.31 -8.73
N GLU A 43 -7.58 -5.46 -8.68
CA GLU A 43 -8.86 -5.64 -9.37
C GLU A 43 -10.07 -5.24 -8.52
N ARG A 44 -9.95 -5.34 -7.20
CA ARG A 44 -11.10 -5.19 -6.28
C ARG A 44 -11.47 -3.75 -5.97
N ARG A 45 -10.69 -2.77 -6.43
CA ARG A 45 -10.87 -1.33 -6.13
C ARG A 45 -11.03 -1.04 -4.62
N ARG A 46 -10.25 -1.74 -3.79
CA ARG A 46 -10.25 -1.56 -2.33
C ARG A 46 -8.87 -1.20 -1.84
N ILE A 47 -8.84 -0.29 -0.87
CA ILE A 47 -7.65 0.10 -0.14
C ILE A 47 -7.94 -0.13 1.33
N TYR A 48 -7.02 -0.80 2.02
CA TYR A 48 -7.07 -0.96 3.46
C TYR A 48 -5.90 -0.24 4.10
N VAL A 49 -6.11 0.35 5.27
CA VAL A 49 -5.11 1.04 6.08
C VAL A 49 -4.95 0.35 7.43
N ARG A 50 -3.71 0.27 7.92
CA ARG A 50 -3.44 -0.27 9.25
C ARG A 50 -3.83 0.75 10.31
N ASN A 51 -4.80 0.41 11.17
CA ASN A 51 -5.35 1.33 12.18
C ASN A 51 -4.62 1.30 13.54
N GLY A 52 -3.52 0.55 13.65
CA GLY A 52 -2.69 0.47 14.86
C GLY A 52 -3.32 -0.27 16.05
N ILE A 53 -4.56 -0.76 15.93
CA ILE A 53 -5.27 -1.48 16.99
C ILE A 53 -5.32 -2.97 16.64
N ARG A 54 -4.75 -3.83 17.49
CA ARG A 54 -4.88 -5.30 17.44
C ARG A 54 -4.69 -5.91 16.04
N ASP A 55 -3.70 -5.41 15.33
CA ASP A 55 -3.39 -5.90 14.00
C ASP A 55 -4.55 -5.84 12.99
N ALA A 56 -5.47 -4.89 13.16
CA ALA A 56 -6.63 -4.73 12.28
C ALA A 56 -6.31 -3.86 11.05
N TRP A 57 -7.03 -4.15 9.97
CA TRP A 57 -7.02 -3.39 8.73
C TRP A 57 -8.41 -2.81 8.51
N ASP A 58 -8.49 -1.51 8.33
CA ASP A 58 -9.75 -0.83 8.02
C ASP A 58 -9.79 -0.48 6.53
N GLU A 59 -10.93 -0.73 5.90
CA GLU A 59 -11.15 -0.28 4.53
C GLU A 59 -11.27 1.25 4.50
N VAL A 60 -10.58 1.89 3.56
CA VAL A 60 -10.69 3.33 3.33
C VAL A 60 -12.06 3.63 2.73
N GLN A 61 -13.00 4.04 3.57
CA GLN A 61 -14.39 4.37 3.17
C GLN A 61 -14.53 5.80 2.66
N ASP A 62 -13.64 6.71 3.06
CA ASP A 62 -13.66 8.09 2.59
C ASP A 62 -13.20 8.16 1.12
N GLU A 63 -14.08 8.66 0.25
CA GLU A 63 -13.82 8.68 -1.19
C GLU A 63 -12.65 9.61 -1.55
N GLN A 64 -12.45 10.69 -0.79
CA GLN A 64 -11.37 11.64 -1.05
C GLN A 64 -10.02 11.04 -0.66
N GLU A 65 -9.93 10.39 0.50
CA GLU A 65 -8.76 9.64 0.94
C GLU A 65 -8.45 8.50 -0.04
N TYR A 66 -9.46 7.72 -0.45
CA TYR A 66 -9.30 6.65 -1.43
C TYR A 66 -8.69 7.17 -2.73
N ARG A 67 -9.27 8.23 -3.31
CA ARG A 67 -8.77 8.83 -4.57
C ARG A 67 -7.37 9.38 -4.40
N HIS A 68 -7.07 10.02 -3.27
CA HIS A 68 -5.75 10.56 -2.97
C HIS A 68 -4.69 9.46 -2.90
N VAL A 69 -4.93 8.41 -2.10
CA VAL A 69 -3.98 7.29 -1.95
C VAL A 69 -3.79 6.56 -3.27
N ARG A 70 -4.87 6.32 -4.03
CA ARG A 70 -4.79 5.65 -5.33
C ARG A 70 -3.98 6.45 -6.36
N ALA A 71 -4.22 7.76 -6.46
CA ALA A 71 -3.45 8.61 -7.37
C ALA A 71 -1.95 8.59 -7.03
N ARG A 72 -1.60 8.70 -5.74
CA ARG A 72 -0.20 8.64 -5.30
C ARG A 72 0.44 7.27 -5.50
N PHE A 73 -0.34 6.20 -5.40
CA PHE A 73 0.11 4.86 -5.72
C PHE A 73 0.42 4.73 -7.21
N ASP A 74 -0.49 5.17 -8.08
CA ASP A 74 -0.32 5.12 -9.53
C ASP A 74 0.91 5.95 -9.97
N ASP A 75 1.08 7.16 -9.41
CA ASP A 75 2.29 7.99 -9.61
C ASP A 75 3.56 7.21 -9.24
N ALA A 76 3.57 6.59 -8.05
CA ALA A 76 4.72 5.85 -7.54
C ALA A 76 5.08 4.62 -8.39
N ILE A 77 4.08 3.91 -8.92
CA ILE A 77 4.27 2.80 -9.85
C ILE A 77 4.86 3.30 -11.19
N VAL A 78 4.35 4.41 -11.72
CA VAL A 78 4.83 5.00 -12.98
C VAL A 78 6.26 5.52 -12.85
N GLU A 79 6.57 6.19 -11.74
CA GLU A 79 7.90 6.76 -11.51
C GLU A 79 8.99 5.70 -11.34
N ARG A 80 8.64 4.46 -10.92
CA ARG A 80 9.57 3.32 -10.71
C ARG A 80 10.76 3.63 -9.79
N LYS A 81 10.64 4.62 -8.91
CA LYS A 81 11.71 5.02 -7.97
C LYS A 81 11.69 4.26 -6.65
N ILE A 82 10.68 3.44 -6.42
CA ILE A 82 10.47 2.72 -5.17
C ILE A 82 10.85 1.26 -5.37
N PRO A 83 11.61 0.65 -4.44
CA PRO A 83 11.86 -0.78 -4.47
C PRO A 83 10.55 -1.57 -4.48
N CYS A 84 10.36 -2.34 -5.54
CA CYS A 84 9.24 -3.27 -5.70
C CYS A 84 9.77 -4.70 -5.50
N PHE A 85 9.27 -5.38 -4.48
CA PHE A 85 9.56 -6.80 -4.23
C PHE A 85 8.33 -7.63 -4.59
N SER A 86 8.51 -8.88 -4.99
CA SER A 86 7.40 -9.79 -5.24
C SER A 86 7.63 -11.09 -4.48
N THR A 87 6.56 -11.64 -3.89
CA THR A 87 6.64 -12.89 -3.11
C THR A 87 6.51 -14.14 -3.97
N VAL A 88 6.83 -14.07 -5.28
CA VAL A 88 6.87 -15.29 -6.11
C VAL A 88 7.87 -16.25 -5.48
N MET A 89 7.36 -17.38 -4.96
CA MET A 89 8.23 -18.50 -4.60
C MET A 89 8.81 -19.03 -5.91
N ASP A 90 10.04 -18.65 -6.23
CA ASP A 90 10.84 -19.43 -7.16
C ASP A 90 10.85 -20.86 -6.61
N GLY A 91 10.23 -21.78 -7.35
CA GLY A 91 9.98 -23.13 -6.90
C GLY A 91 11.24 -23.73 -6.30
N ILE A 92 11.20 -24.01 -4.99
CA ILE A 92 12.12 -24.94 -4.36
C ILE A 92 11.88 -26.25 -5.10
N LYS A 93 12.70 -26.53 -6.11
CA LYS A 93 12.86 -27.89 -6.61
C LYS A 93 13.39 -28.67 -5.41
N ASN A 94 12.50 -29.40 -4.75
CA ASN A 94 12.88 -30.48 -3.87
C ASN A 94 13.77 -31.40 -4.71
N SER A 95 15.08 -31.25 -4.58
CA SER A 95 16.02 -32.28 -4.99
C SER A 95 15.75 -33.46 -4.07
N GLU A 96 15.05 -34.43 -4.60
CA GLU A 96 14.84 -35.75 -4.02
C GLU A 96 16.22 -36.34 -3.63
N PHE A 97 16.33 -36.76 -2.37
CA PHE A 97 17.32 -37.74 -1.93
C PHE A 97 16.75 -39.14 -2.14
#